data_AF-A0A6M3MIG9-F1
#
_entry.id   AF-A0A6M3MIG9-F1
#
_cell.length_a   1.000
_cell.length_b   1.000
_cell.length_c   1.000
_cell.angle_alpha   90.00
_cell.angle_beta   90.00
_cell.angle_gamma   90.00
#
_symmetry.space_group_name_H-M   'P 1'
#
loop_
_entity.id
_entity.type
_entity.pdbx_description
1 polymer ?
#
loop_
_entity_poly.entity_id
_entity_poly.type
_entity_poly.pdbx_seq_one_letter_code
_entity_poly.pdbx_strand_id
1 'polypeptide(L)'
;MGFVINGKIVDLTSQSKYAARIKDAQKEIIEKYELTKKTANLRFVYPDNLIRKNPDNPNRPDHPNSFTLDYRETVISPDGNIEDWRYFEVATPNEKGLLEYSPQSEEFRGHWLLTIRDIDKIFWLLCIASRVIGSKNEDTQKRKYIKLDDTIEKAREAIRVEKDKLIVRNAVYGENVTGGLTDEKIREIATIFFVSDAASRDIAVVKTELMTYIDKVQDGYRKFISLTTVKRDPDADLKFIVQKLIDNDKIKVDDKNGEQKWRIYDKDTGKMKNVIVPISPTAKGKEKEFLVSYLMKDSTLAASLKVLTESIAEEVV
;
A
#
# COMPACT_ATOMS: atom_id res chain seq x y z
N MET A 1 21.25 -19.24 -22.32
CA MET A 1 21.22 -18.21 -21.25
C MET A 1 21.63 -18.84 -19.95
N GLY A 2 22.28 -18.09 -19.07
CA GLY A 2 22.72 -18.59 -17.79
C GLY A 2 23.41 -17.53 -16.96
N PHE A 3 24.04 -17.98 -15.88
CA PHE A 3 24.71 -17.11 -14.92
C PHE A 3 26.13 -17.57 -14.67
N VAL A 4 27.03 -16.62 -14.48
CA VAL A 4 28.37 -16.86 -13.93
C VAL A 4 28.41 -16.26 -12.53
N ILE A 5 28.83 -17.04 -11.55
CA ILE A 5 29.00 -16.58 -10.17
C ILE A 5 30.44 -16.86 -9.76
N ASN A 6 31.18 -15.82 -9.38
CA ASN A 6 32.60 -15.91 -9.00
C ASN A 6 33.44 -16.66 -10.05
N GLY A 7 33.19 -16.37 -11.33
CA GLY A 7 33.90 -16.98 -12.47
C GLY A 7 33.46 -18.40 -12.84
N LYS A 8 32.48 -18.99 -12.15
CA LYS A 8 31.97 -20.34 -12.44
C LYS A 8 30.58 -20.27 -13.07
N ILE A 9 30.39 -21.02 -14.16
CA ILE A 9 29.07 -21.18 -14.79
C ILE A 9 28.15 -21.94 -13.84
N VAL A 10 26.94 -21.42 -13.65
CA VAL A 10 25.88 -22.09 -12.89
C VAL A 10 25.10 -22.99 -13.83
N ASP A 11 25.30 -24.29 -13.68
CA ASP A 11 24.45 -25.28 -14.33
C ASP A 11 23.14 -25.40 -13.56
N LEU A 12 22.06 -24.87 -14.15
CA LEU A 12 20.72 -24.94 -13.55
C LEU A 12 20.18 -26.36 -13.48
N THR A 13 20.73 -27.34 -14.20
CA THR A 13 20.33 -28.75 -14.08
C THR A 13 20.97 -29.45 -12.88
N SER A 14 22.03 -28.86 -12.31
CA SER A 14 22.72 -29.38 -11.12
C SER A 14 21.92 -29.19 -9.83
N GLN A 15 22.27 -29.96 -8.79
CA GLN A 15 21.76 -29.78 -7.42
C GLN A 15 22.54 -28.72 -6.61
N SER A 16 23.21 -27.76 -7.27
CA SER A 16 23.95 -26.72 -6.55
C SER A 16 23.01 -25.77 -5.79
N LYS A 17 23.49 -25.20 -4.67
CA LYS A 17 22.72 -24.20 -3.89
C LYS A 17 22.25 -23.01 -4.73
N TYR A 18 23.05 -22.60 -5.71
CA TYR A 18 22.71 -21.50 -6.61
C TYR A 18 21.62 -21.90 -7.60
N ALA A 19 21.71 -23.09 -8.19
CA ALA A 19 20.68 -23.58 -9.12
C ALA A 19 19.31 -23.68 -8.44
N ALA A 20 19.26 -24.19 -7.21
CA ALA A 20 18.03 -24.24 -6.41
C ALA A 20 17.47 -22.82 -6.16
N ARG A 21 18.29 -21.92 -5.60
CA ARG A 21 17.92 -20.52 -5.32
C ARG A 21 17.40 -19.79 -6.56
N ILE A 22 18.05 -19.95 -7.71
CA ILE A 22 17.65 -19.30 -8.96
C ILE A 22 16.31 -19.86 -9.42
N LYS A 23 16.14 -21.19 -9.45
CA LYS A 23 14.88 -21.83 -9.86
C LYS A 23 13.70 -21.43 -8.98
N ASP A 24 13.90 -21.40 -7.66
CA ASP A 24 12.85 -21.01 -6.73
C ASP A 24 12.43 -19.55 -6.96
N ALA A 25 13.40 -18.65 -7.10
CA ALA A 25 13.12 -17.24 -7.41
C ALA A 25 12.45 -17.07 -8.78
N GLN A 26 12.85 -17.84 -9.79
CA GLN A 26 12.18 -17.83 -11.11
C GLN A 26 10.74 -18.30 -11.01
N LYS A 27 10.47 -19.36 -10.23
CA LYS A 27 9.13 -19.85 -9.98
C LYS A 27 8.27 -18.79 -9.29
N GLU A 28 8.79 -18.14 -8.25
CA GLU A 28 8.10 -17.02 -7.58
C GLU A 28 7.76 -15.87 -8.54
N ILE A 29 8.69 -15.51 -9.42
CA ILE A 29 8.46 -14.47 -10.45
C ILE A 29 7.35 -14.91 -11.41
N ILE A 30 7.39 -16.16 -11.88
CA ILE A 30 6.38 -16.70 -12.81
C ILE A 30 5.00 -16.67 -12.18
N GLU A 31 4.88 -17.11 -10.92
CA GLU A 31 3.62 -17.15 -10.18
C GLU A 31 3.12 -15.73 -9.89
N LYS A 32 3.99 -14.85 -9.37
CA LYS A 32 3.64 -13.47 -9.00
C LYS A 32 3.13 -12.66 -10.19
N TYR A 33 3.78 -12.78 -11.34
CA TYR A 33 3.46 -12.01 -12.54
C TYR A 33 2.65 -12.79 -13.58
N GLU A 34 2.18 -13.98 -13.21
CA GLU A 34 1.40 -14.90 -14.05
C GLU A 34 1.97 -15.08 -15.46
N LEU A 35 3.29 -15.28 -15.54
CA LEU A 35 4.02 -15.45 -16.78
C LEU A 35 3.66 -16.78 -17.47
N THR A 36 2.54 -16.79 -18.19
CA THR A 36 2.10 -17.94 -18.98
C THR A 36 2.56 -17.84 -20.43
N LYS A 37 2.58 -18.97 -21.16
CA LYS A 37 2.93 -19.01 -22.59
C LYS A 37 2.01 -18.17 -23.50
N LYS A 38 0.86 -17.67 -23.01
CA LYS A 38 -0.16 -17.04 -23.85
C LYS A 38 -0.43 -15.55 -23.56
N THR A 39 -0.26 -15.04 -22.34
CA THR A 39 -0.94 -13.78 -21.97
C THR A 39 -0.26 -12.84 -20.97
N ALA A 40 1.02 -13.01 -20.60
CA ALA A 40 1.67 -12.03 -19.73
C ALA A 40 3.04 -11.61 -20.26
N ASN A 41 3.19 -10.32 -20.52
CA ASN A 41 4.44 -9.67 -20.83
C ASN A 41 4.76 -8.71 -19.68
N LEU A 42 5.98 -8.82 -19.14
CA LEU A 42 6.50 -7.82 -18.22
C LEU A 42 7.08 -6.67 -19.01
N ARG A 43 6.65 -5.45 -18.67
CA ARG A 43 7.15 -4.25 -19.30
C ARG A 43 8.13 -3.56 -18.36
N PHE A 44 9.37 -3.43 -18.80
CA PHE A 44 10.37 -2.58 -18.15
C PHE A 44 10.40 -1.25 -18.88
N VAL A 45 10.35 -0.13 -18.15
CA VAL A 45 10.24 1.24 -18.71
C VAL A 45 11.14 2.22 -17.96
N TYR A 46 11.32 3.42 -18.52
CA TYR A 46 11.89 4.53 -17.76
C TYR A 46 11.00 4.92 -16.56
N PRO A 47 11.59 5.24 -15.41
CA PRO A 47 10.91 5.92 -14.31
C PRO A 47 10.30 7.26 -14.73
N ASP A 48 9.10 7.58 -14.24
CA ASP A 48 8.34 8.77 -14.68
C ASP A 48 9.09 10.08 -14.36
N ASN A 49 9.83 10.09 -13.24
CA ASN A 49 10.65 11.22 -12.83
C ASN A 49 11.89 11.45 -13.70
N LEU A 50 12.28 10.46 -14.52
CA LEU A 50 13.35 10.61 -15.50
C LEU A 50 12.82 11.02 -16.87
N ILE A 51 11.54 10.79 -17.13
CA ILE A 51 10.87 11.19 -18.36
C ILE A 51 10.60 12.70 -18.31
N ARG A 52 11.30 13.46 -19.16
CA ARG A 52 11.02 14.89 -19.35
C ARG A 52 10.04 15.06 -20.50
N LYS A 53 9.03 15.92 -20.32
CA LYS A 53 8.14 16.31 -21.43
C LYS A 53 8.95 17.07 -22.46
N ASN A 54 8.83 16.67 -23.73
CA ASN A 54 9.41 17.44 -24.82
C ASN A 54 8.55 18.69 -25.06
N PRO A 55 9.14 19.90 -24.93
CA PRO A 55 8.41 21.15 -25.11
C PRO A 55 7.94 21.35 -26.57
N ASP A 56 8.65 20.76 -27.53
CA ASP A 56 8.36 20.85 -28.96
C ASP A 56 7.41 19.74 -29.45
N ASN A 57 7.33 18.61 -28.72
CA ASN A 57 6.42 17.50 -29.02
C ASN A 57 5.86 16.84 -27.75
N PRO A 58 4.69 17.28 -27.25
CA PRO A 58 4.13 16.81 -25.98
C PRO A 58 3.85 15.30 -25.89
N ASN A 59 3.78 14.61 -27.04
CA ASN A 59 3.51 13.17 -27.11
C ASN A 59 4.78 12.30 -27.06
N ARG A 60 5.97 12.91 -27.00
CA ARG A 60 7.26 12.20 -26.90
C ARG A 60 8.08 12.69 -25.70
N PRO A 61 8.81 11.80 -25.01
CA PRO A 61 9.75 12.22 -23.98
C PRO A 61 10.97 12.90 -24.61
N ASP A 62 11.44 13.99 -24.01
CA ASP A 62 12.68 14.71 -24.39
C ASP A 62 13.93 13.95 -23.96
N HIS A 63 13.85 13.37 -22.77
CA HIS A 63 14.88 12.60 -22.10
C HIS A 63 14.23 11.52 -21.23
N PRO A 64 14.95 10.43 -20.91
CA PRO A 64 16.37 10.20 -21.20
C PRO A 64 16.65 9.60 -22.59
N ASN A 65 17.86 9.83 -23.09
CA ASN A 65 18.44 9.07 -24.20
C ASN A 65 18.65 7.61 -23.77
N SER A 66 18.90 6.70 -24.73
CA SER A 66 19.24 5.32 -24.43
C SER A 66 20.42 5.22 -23.45
N PHE A 67 20.45 4.17 -22.64
CA PHE A 67 21.58 3.89 -21.76
C PHE A 67 21.97 2.42 -21.88
N THR A 68 23.22 2.13 -21.50
CA THR A 68 23.75 0.76 -21.52
C THR A 68 23.65 0.15 -20.12
N LEU A 69 23.03 -1.03 -20.02
CA LEU A 69 22.98 -1.84 -18.81
C LEU A 69 24.08 -2.91 -18.87
N ASP A 70 25.01 -2.88 -17.92
CA ASP A 70 26.03 -3.92 -17.80
C ASP A 70 25.42 -5.16 -17.13
N TYR A 71 25.66 -6.35 -17.71
CA TYR A 71 25.19 -7.63 -17.17
C TYR A 71 26.18 -8.23 -16.17
N ARG A 72 26.73 -7.38 -15.32
CA ARG A 72 27.65 -7.75 -14.24
C ARG A 72 27.36 -6.93 -13.00
N GLU A 73 27.23 -7.60 -11.86
CA GLU A 73 27.02 -6.95 -10.58
C GLU A 73 27.73 -7.67 -9.45
N THR A 74 28.14 -6.91 -8.45
CA THR A 74 28.60 -7.44 -7.18
C THR A 74 27.43 -7.42 -6.20
N VAL A 75 27.12 -8.57 -5.60
CA VAL A 75 26.02 -8.72 -4.65
C VAL A 75 26.53 -9.30 -3.33
N ILE A 76 25.84 -8.99 -2.25
CA ILE A 76 26.04 -9.67 -0.96
C ILE A 76 24.97 -10.77 -0.87
N SER A 77 25.42 -12.00 -0.76
CA SER A 77 24.53 -13.16 -0.62
C SER A 77 23.85 -13.22 0.74
N PRO A 78 22.78 -14.02 0.90
CA PRO A 78 22.13 -14.19 2.19
C PRO A 78 23.05 -14.72 3.30
N ASP A 79 24.11 -15.44 2.94
CA ASP A 79 25.14 -15.92 3.88
C ASP A 79 26.27 -14.89 4.15
N GLY A 80 26.12 -13.65 3.65
CA GLY A 80 27.02 -12.53 3.90
C GLY A 80 28.26 -12.49 3.00
N ASN A 81 28.40 -13.40 2.05
CA ASN A 81 29.53 -13.43 1.13
C ASN A 81 29.36 -12.42 -0.01
N ILE A 82 30.48 -11.89 -0.50
CA ILE A 82 30.50 -11.04 -1.69
C ILE A 82 30.61 -11.94 -2.93
N GLU A 83 29.68 -11.79 -3.86
CA GLU A 83 29.58 -12.60 -5.08
C GLU A 83 29.60 -11.70 -6.33
N ASP A 84 30.46 -12.01 -7.32
CA ASP A 84 30.45 -11.42 -8.66
C ASP A 84 29.50 -12.22 -9.56
N TRP A 85 28.33 -11.64 -9.84
CA TRP A 85 27.31 -12.23 -10.70
C TRP A 85 27.43 -11.66 -12.11
N ARG A 86 27.20 -12.51 -13.11
CA ARG A 86 27.04 -12.10 -14.51
C ARG A 86 25.92 -12.86 -15.18
N TYR A 87 25.10 -12.16 -15.95
CA TYR A 87 24.12 -12.76 -16.85
C TYR A 87 24.73 -12.89 -18.25
N PHE A 88 24.38 -13.96 -18.96
CA PHE A 88 24.78 -14.15 -20.35
C PHE A 88 23.72 -14.91 -21.13
N GLU A 89 23.67 -14.67 -22.44
CA GLU A 89 22.80 -15.42 -23.36
C GLU A 89 23.57 -16.54 -24.05
N VAL A 90 24.79 -16.23 -24.49
CA VAL A 90 25.70 -17.08 -25.23
C VAL A 90 27.07 -17.11 -24.55
N ALA A 91 27.70 -18.27 -24.52
CA ALA A 91 29.10 -18.44 -24.12
C ALA A 91 29.87 -19.04 -25.30
N THR A 92 30.92 -18.37 -25.76
CA THR A 92 31.75 -18.79 -26.90
C THR A 92 33.22 -18.84 -26.51
N PRO A 93 33.99 -19.86 -26.91
CA PRO A 93 35.43 -19.86 -26.70
C PRO A 93 36.11 -18.80 -27.57
N ASN A 94 37.06 -18.07 -27.01
CA ASN A 94 37.89 -17.13 -27.73
C ASN A 94 39.15 -17.79 -28.32
N GLU A 95 40.00 -17.01 -28.98
CA GLU A 95 41.23 -17.48 -29.64
C GLU A 95 42.22 -18.19 -28.69
N LYS A 96 42.11 -17.94 -27.38
CA LYS A 96 42.93 -18.58 -26.34
C LYS A 96 42.23 -19.76 -25.66
N GLY A 97 41.06 -20.16 -26.15
CA GLY A 97 40.23 -21.22 -25.57
C GLY A 97 39.48 -20.82 -24.29
N LEU A 98 39.49 -19.54 -23.91
CA LEU A 98 38.75 -19.04 -22.75
C LEU A 98 37.32 -18.70 -23.15
N LEU A 99 36.35 -18.96 -22.27
CA LEU A 99 34.95 -18.62 -22.54
C LEU A 99 34.72 -17.11 -22.42
N GLU A 100 34.23 -16.53 -23.50
CA GLU A 100 33.65 -15.19 -23.57
C GLU A 100 32.13 -15.26 -23.49
N TYR A 101 31.55 -14.37 -22.69
CA TYR A 101 30.12 -14.35 -22.39
C TYR A 101 29.48 -13.13 -23.05
N SER A 102 28.39 -13.35 -23.77
CA SER A 102 27.65 -12.31 -24.50
C SER A 102 26.15 -12.42 -24.22
N PRO A 103 25.42 -11.30 -24.08
CA PRO A 103 25.91 -9.92 -24.08
C PRO A 103 26.65 -9.55 -22.78
N GLN A 104 27.71 -8.74 -22.89
CA GLN A 104 28.35 -8.14 -21.71
C GLN A 104 27.53 -6.97 -21.17
N SER A 105 26.86 -6.26 -22.08
CA SER A 105 25.95 -5.17 -21.79
C SER A 105 24.93 -5.04 -22.92
N GLU A 106 23.82 -4.34 -22.64
CA GLU A 106 22.77 -4.13 -23.62
C GLU A 106 22.18 -2.73 -23.52
N GLU A 107 21.86 -2.15 -24.67
CA GLU A 107 21.26 -0.83 -24.76
C GLU A 107 19.76 -0.89 -24.43
N PHE A 108 19.33 -0.12 -23.44
CA PHE A 108 17.93 0.13 -23.13
C PHE A 108 17.46 1.41 -23.81
N ARG A 109 16.52 1.26 -24.75
CA ARG A 109 15.93 2.37 -25.55
C ARG A 109 14.56 2.83 -25.03
N GLY A 110 14.30 2.62 -23.74
CA GLY A 110 13.13 3.15 -23.05
C GLY A 110 12.02 2.16 -22.74
N HIS A 111 11.98 1.02 -23.43
CA HIS A 111 11.19 -0.10 -22.96
C HIS A 111 11.76 -1.46 -23.38
N TRP A 112 11.56 -2.46 -22.52
CA TRP A 112 11.68 -3.87 -22.87
C TRP A 112 10.36 -4.57 -22.57
N LEU A 113 9.93 -5.41 -23.50
CA LEU A 113 8.81 -6.30 -23.33
C LEU A 113 9.37 -7.71 -23.18
N LEU A 114 9.31 -8.24 -21.95
CA LEU A 114 9.90 -9.52 -21.59
C LEU A 114 8.80 -10.55 -21.34
N THR A 115 9.07 -11.78 -21.71
CA THR A 115 8.12 -12.90 -21.63
C THR A 115 8.67 -14.01 -20.74
N ILE A 116 7.90 -15.09 -20.55
CA ILE A 116 8.39 -16.31 -19.90
C ILE A 116 9.67 -16.87 -20.53
N ARG A 117 9.93 -16.61 -21.83
CA ARG A 117 11.16 -17.05 -22.50
C ARG A 117 12.39 -16.32 -21.96
N ASP A 118 12.20 -15.14 -21.41
CA ASP A 118 13.25 -14.25 -20.91
C ASP A 118 13.42 -14.39 -19.38
N ILE A 119 12.95 -15.49 -18.78
CA ILE A 119 12.87 -15.64 -17.32
C ILE A 119 14.23 -15.47 -16.62
N ASP A 120 15.33 -15.90 -17.25
CA ASP A 120 16.68 -15.69 -16.72
C ASP A 120 17.04 -14.18 -16.67
N LYS A 121 16.67 -13.44 -17.72
CA LYS A 121 16.88 -11.98 -17.80
C LYS A 121 15.96 -11.24 -16.84
N ILE A 122 14.70 -11.65 -16.71
CA ILE A 122 13.76 -11.09 -15.74
C ILE A 122 14.30 -11.31 -14.32
N PHE A 123 14.77 -12.52 -14.00
CA PHE A 123 15.42 -12.82 -12.72
C PHE A 123 16.63 -11.90 -12.49
N TRP A 124 17.51 -11.74 -13.49
CA TRP A 124 18.65 -10.82 -13.40
C TRP A 124 18.19 -9.39 -13.05
N LEU A 125 17.23 -8.85 -13.81
CA LEU A 125 16.75 -7.48 -13.65
C LEU A 125 16.08 -7.24 -12.28
N LEU A 126 15.28 -8.18 -11.80
CA LEU A 126 14.53 -8.03 -10.55
C LEU A 126 15.34 -8.41 -9.30
N CYS A 127 16.26 -9.36 -9.41
CA CYS A 127 16.96 -9.90 -8.24
C CYS A 127 18.40 -9.43 -8.11
N ILE A 128 19.06 -9.04 -9.20
CA ILE A 128 20.52 -8.83 -9.22
C ILE A 128 20.90 -7.42 -9.70
N ALA A 129 20.19 -6.84 -10.67
CA ALA A 129 20.58 -5.58 -11.28
C ALA A 129 20.35 -4.38 -10.32
N SER A 130 21.39 -3.59 -10.07
CA SER A 130 21.30 -2.42 -9.17
C SER A 130 20.67 -1.18 -9.81
N ARG A 131 20.64 -1.12 -11.15
CA ARG A 131 20.11 0.01 -11.93
C ARG A 131 18.60 -0.03 -12.13
N VAL A 132 17.92 -1.02 -11.55
CA VAL A 132 16.48 -1.24 -11.64
C VAL A 132 15.83 -0.83 -10.32
N ILE A 133 14.82 0.04 -10.37
CA ILE A 133 14.04 0.44 -9.20
C ILE A 133 13.20 -0.73 -8.73
N GLY A 134 13.22 -1.02 -7.42
CA GLY A 134 12.52 -2.12 -6.78
C GLY A 134 13.21 -3.47 -6.92
N SER A 135 14.45 -3.50 -7.43
CA SER A 135 15.22 -4.74 -7.47
C SER A 135 15.74 -5.11 -6.07
N LYS A 136 16.02 -6.40 -5.85
CA LYS A 136 16.57 -6.85 -4.56
C LYS A 136 17.97 -6.31 -4.27
N ASN A 137 18.73 -5.94 -5.31
CA ASN A 137 20.08 -5.40 -5.22
C ASN A 137 20.12 -3.89 -5.53
N GLU A 138 19.01 -3.19 -5.26
CA GLU A 138 18.86 -1.77 -5.53
C GLU A 138 19.89 -0.95 -4.72
N ASP A 139 20.87 -0.39 -5.42
CA ASP A 139 21.90 0.46 -4.83
C ASP A 139 21.43 1.92 -4.86
N THR A 140 21.49 2.59 -3.70
CA THR A 140 21.10 3.99 -3.58
C THR A 140 22.17 4.95 -4.13
N GLN A 141 23.42 4.51 -4.23
CA GLN A 141 24.54 5.29 -4.76
C GLN A 141 24.60 5.24 -6.29
N LYS A 142 24.10 4.17 -6.90
CA LYS A 142 23.98 4.08 -8.36
C LYS A 142 22.70 4.75 -8.84
N ARG A 143 22.81 5.46 -9.97
CA ARG A 143 21.63 6.04 -10.62
C ARG A 143 20.77 4.92 -11.22
N LYS A 144 19.50 4.91 -10.87
CA LYS A 144 18.50 3.94 -11.33
C LYS A 144 17.86 4.46 -12.61
N TYR A 145 17.67 3.58 -13.59
CA TYR A 145 17.23 3.98 -14.94
C TYR A 145 16.04 3.19 -15.46
N ILE A 146 15.72 2.02 -14.89
CA ILE A 146 14.57 1.20 -15.32
C ILE A 146 13.69 0.92 -14.12
N LYS A 147 12.37 0.82 -14.33
CA LYS A 147 11.42 0.23 -13.38
C LYS A 147 10.59 -0.85 -14.08
N LEU A 148 10.10 -1.80 -13.30
CA LEU A 148 9.03 -2.69 -13.76
C LEU A 148 7.71 -1.90 -13.77
N ASP A 149 7.03 -1.87 -14.92
CA ASP A 149 5.67 -1.36 -15.08
C ASP A 149 4.71 -2.55 -15.13
N ASP A 150 4.31 -3.02 -13.96
CA ASP A 150 3.31 -4.07 -13.82
C ASP A 150 1.91 -3.52 -14.09
N THR A 151 1.57 -3.40 -15.37
CA THR A 151 0.24 -2.95 -15.81
C THR A 151 -0.85 -3.93 -15.39
N ILE A 152 -0.52 -5.20 -15.14
CA ILE A 152 -1.48 -6.23 -14.71
C ILE A 152 -1.89 -5.97 -13.28
N GLU A 153 -0.95 -5.78 -12.36
CA GLU A 153 -1.28 -5.48 -10.96
C GLU A 153 -2.00 -4.13 -10.83
N LYS A 154 -1.59 -3.11 -11.60
CA LYS A 154 -2.33 -1.84 -11.66
C LYS A 154 -3.76 -2.01 -12.14
N ALA A 155 -4.00 -2.84 -13.16
CA ALA A 155 -5.34 -3.13 -13.65
C ALA A 155 -6.16 -3.94 -12.65
N ARG A 156 -5.56 -4.91 -11.96
CA ARG A 156 -6.20 -5.69 -10.90
C ARG A 156 -6.61 -4.82 -9.73
N GLU A 157 -5.71 -3.95 -9.28
CA GLU A 157 -5.98 -3.02 -8.20
C GLU A 157 -7.11 -2.07 -8.60
N ALA A 158 -7.10 -1.52 -9.82
CA ALA A 158 -8.18 -0.68 -10.32
C ALA A 158 -9.53 -1.43 -10.37
N ILE A 159 -9.55 -2.66 -10.90
CA ILE A 159 -10.77 -3.51 -10.92
C ILE A 159 -11.24 -3.80 -9.50
N ARG A 160 -10.32 -4.09 -8.56
CA ARG A 160 -10.67 -4.38 -7.17
C ARG A 160 -11.26 -3.15 -6.50
N VAL A 161 -10.67 -1.97 -6.67
CA VAL A 161 -11.20 -0.71 -6.13
C VAL A 161 -12.59 -0.42 -6.69
N GLU A 162 -12.82 -0.62 -7.99
CA GLU A 162 -14.15 -0.45 -8.59
C GLU A 162 -15.16 -1.48 -8.06
N LYS A 163 -14.74 -2.74 -7.85
CA LYS A 163 -15.58 -3.77 -7.22
C LYS A 163 -15.93 -3.41 -5.78
N ASP A 164 -14.95 -3.00 -4.97
CA ASP A 164 -15.14 -2.59 -3.58
C ASP A 164 -16.10 -1.39 -3.52
N LYS A 165 -15.91 -0.41 -4.42
CA LYS A 165 -16.80 0.76 -4.55
C LYS A 165 -18.23 0.37 -4.90
N LEU A 166 -18.43 -0.59 -5.80
CA LEU A 166 -19.77 -1.09 -6.14
C LEU A 166 -20.43 -1.78 -4.94
N ILE A 167 -19.69 -2.63 -4.22
CA ILE A 167 -20.17 -3.30 -3.00
C ILE A 167 -20.60 -2.26 -1.97
N VAL A 168 -19.76 -1.26 -1.70
CA VAL A 168 -20.07 -0.20 -0.73
C VAL A 168 -21.28 0.62 -1.17
N ARG A 169 -21.37 1.01 -2.46
CA ARG A 169 -22.54 1.74 -2.97
C ARG A 169 -23.83 0.96 -2.81
N ASN A 170 -23.82 -0.34 -3.11
CA ASN A 170 -24.98 -1.21 -2.91
C ASN A 170 -25.33 -1.35 -1.43
N ALA A 171 -24.34 -1.48 -0.55
CA ALA A 171 -24.57 -1.53 0.89
C ALA A 171 -25.15 -0.22 1.45
N VAL A 172 -24.74 0.93 0.94
CA VAL A 172 -25.18 2.25 1.44
C VAL A 172 -26.54 2.66 0.84
N TYR A 173 -26.73 2.51 -0.47
CA TYR A 173 -27.91 3.02 -1.18
C TYR A 173 -28.89 1.95 -1.63
N GLY A 174 -28.50 0.67 -1.60
CA GLY A 174 -29.40 -0.43 -1.92
C GLY A 174 -30.49 -0.59 -0.89
N GLU A 175 -31.57 -1.28 -1.29
CA GLU A 175 -32.65 -1.65 -0.39
C GLU A 175 -32.23 -2.85 0.45
N ASN A 176 -32.74 -2.97 1.69
CA ASN A 176 -32.40 -4.07 2.61
C ASN A 176 -32.61 -5.46 2.00
N VAL A 177 -33.59 -5.61 1.10
CA VAL A 177 -33.92 -6.88 0.43
C VAL A 177 -32.91 -7.23 -0.67
N THR A 178 -32.21 -6.24 -1.22
CA THR A 178 -31.26 -6.39 -2.35
C THR A 178 -29.79 -6.30 -1.93
N GLY A 179 -29.50 -6.37 -0.63
CA GLY A 179 -28.14 -6.31 -0.09
C GLY A 179 -27.71 -4.94 0.43
N GLY A 180 -28.66 -4.01 0.59
CA GLY A 180 -28.47 -2.78 1.36
C GLY A 180 -28.38 -3.05 2.87
N LEU A 181 -27.64 -2.20 3.57
CA LEU A 181 -27.62 -2.19 5.03
C LEU A 181 -28.81 -1.43 5.58
N THR A 182 -29.28 -1.82 6.76
CA THR A 182 -30.32 -1.06 7.47
C THR A 182 -29.81 0.33 7.82
N ASP A 183 -30.73 1.28 7.94
CA ASP A 183 -30.40 2.66 8.26
C ASP A 183 -29.66 2.76 9.62
N GLU A 184 -30.02 1.92 10.60
CA GLU A 184 -29.32 1.85 11.89
C GLU A 184 -27.87 1.42 11.71
N LYS A 185 -27.61 0.42 10.86
CA LYS A 185 -26.24 -0.04 10.60
C LYS A 185 -25.44 0.99 9.81
N ILE A 186 -26.07 1.72 8.89
CA ILE A 186 -25.43 2.83 8.18
C ILE A 186 -25.06 3.95 9.15
N ARG A 187 -25.94 4.31 10.07
CA ARG A 187 -25.66 5.32 11.11
C ARG A 187 -24.53 4.90 12.02
N GLU A 188 -24.53 3.64 12.47
CA GLU A 188 -23.42 3.08 13.25
C GLU A 188 -22.08 3.21 12.52
N ILE A 189 -22.02 2.79 11.26
CA ILE A 189 -20.79 2.86 10.47
C ILE A 189 -20.40 4.34 10.27
N ALA A 190 -21.35 5.23 9.98
CA ALA A 190 -21.12 6.66 9.86
C ALA A 190 -20.51 7.26 11.14
N THR A 191 -21.00 6.87 12.32
CA THR A 191 -20.43 7.24 13.62
C THR A 191 -18.99 6.75 13.77
N ILE A 192 -18.68 5.52 13.34
CA ILE A 192 -17.30 4.99 13.36
C ILE A 192 -16.37 5.77 12.41
N PHE A 193 -16.90 6.25 11.30
CA PHE A 193 -16.22 7.15 10.37
C PHE A 193 -16.23 8.64 10.80
N PHE A 194 -16.64 8.93 12.04
CA PHE A 194 -16.69 10.28 12.61
C PHE A 194 -17.62 11.27 11.89
N VAL A 195 -18.63 10.77 11.14
CA VAL A 195 -19.72 11.59 10.62
C VAL A 195 -20.51 12.13 11.80
N SER A 196 -20.59 13.45 11.92
CA SER A 196 -21.15 14.12 13.10
C SER A 196 -22.67 14.06 13.11
N ASP A 197 -23.24 13.86 14.29
CA ASP A 197 -24.67 13.75 14.55
C ASP A 197 -25.37 12.69 13.69
N ALA A 198 -24.64 11.62 13.33
CA ALA A 198 -25.15 10.58 12.44
C ALA A 198 -26.40 9.88 12.98
N ALA A 199 -26.67 9.92 14.28
CA ALA A 199 -27.87 9.34 14.87
C ALA A 199 -29.15 10.15 14.63
N SER A 200 -29.06 11.48 14.58
CA SER A 200 -30.23 12.39 14.59
C SER A 200 -30.54 13.02 13.24
N ARG A 201 -29.61 12.96 12.28
CA ARG A 201 -29.77 13.58 10.94
C ARG A 201 -30.61 12.77 9.98
N ASP A 202 -31.08 13.40 8.91
CA ASP A 202 -31.71 12.68 7.80
C ASP A 202 -30.76 11.63 7.19
N ILE A 203 -31.27 10.43 6.93
CA ILE A 203 -30.43 9.31 6.49
C ILE A 203 -29.79 9.55 5.13
N ALA A 204 -30.45 10.25 4.20
CA ALA A 204 -29.89 10.53 2.88
C ALA A 204 -28.66 11.43 2.98
N VAL A 205 -28.68 12.37 3.93
CA VAL A 205 -27.53 13.25 4.24
C VAL A 205 -26.38 12.43 4.85
N VAL A 206 -26.68 11.55 5.81
CA VAL A 206 -25.68 10.66 6.42
C VAL A 206 -25.02 9.76 5.37
N LYS A 207 -25.81 9.14 4.47
CA LYS A 207 -25.29 8.31 3.37
C LYS A 207 -24.33 9.09 2.47
N THR A 208 -24.68 10.32 2.12
CA THR A 208 -23.88 11.19 1.24
C THR A 208 -22.55 11.59 1.88
N GLU A 209 -22.57 11.99 3.15
CA GLU A 209 -21.35 12.37 3.88
C GLU A 209 -20.45 11.16 4.14
N LEU A 210 -21.03 10.02 4.51
CA LEU A 210 -20.31 8.76 4.68
C LEU A 210 -19.56 8.37 3.41
N MET A 211 -20.23 8.39 2.25
CA MET A 211 -19.60 8.11 0.96
C MET A 211 -18.49 9.11 0.62
N THR A 212 -18.72 10.39 0.88
CA THR A 212 -17.70 11.43 0.67
C THR A 212 -16.45 11.17 1.52
N TYR A 213 -16.63 10.68 2.75
CA TYR A 213 -15.52 10.34 3.62
C TYR A 213 -14.78 9.08 3.15
N ILE A 214 -15.51 8.02 2.80
CA ILE A 214 -14.96 6.78 2.25
C ILE A 214 -14.10 7.05 1.01
N ASP A 215 -14.58 7.93 0.11
CA ASP A 215 -13.87 8.28 -1.12
C ASP A 215 -12.56 9.05 -0.86
N LYS A 216 -12.48 9.82 0.23
CA LYS A 216 -11.32 10.67 0.55
C LYS A 216 -10.24 9.96 1.35
N VAL A 217 -10.58 8.90 2.08
CA VAL A 217 -9.67 8.21 2.99
C VAL A 217 -8.97 7.06 2.29
N GLN A 218 -7.65 6.95 2.50
CA GLN A 218 -6.88 5.80 2.05
C GLN A 218 -7.48 4.49 2.61
N ASP A 219 -7.73 3.54 1.71
CA ASP A 219 -8.41 2.26 1.99
C ASP A 219 -9.83 2.39 2.54
N GLY A 220 -10.51 3.52 2.31
CA GLY A 220 -11.86 3.78 2.85
C GLY A 220 -12.87 2.69 2.53
N TYR A 221 -12.94 2.21 1.27
CA TYR A 221 -13.90 1.17 0.87
C TYR A 221 -13.65 -0.16 1.61
N ARG A 222 -12.39 -0.56 1.78
CA ARG A 222 -12.03 -1.78 2.50
C ARG A 222 -12.36 -1.68 3.98
N LYS A 223 -12.07 -0.54 4.60
CA LYS A 223 -12.45 -0.26 5.99
C LYS A 223 -13.96 -0.31 6.19
N PHE A 224 -14.74 0.19 5.23
CA PHE A 224 -16.19 0.05 5.28
C PHE A 224 -16.60 -1.42 5.22
N ILE A 225 -16.09 -2.17 4.24
CA ILE A 225 -16.42 -3.59 4.06
C ILE A 225 -16.08 -4.41 5.32
N SER A 226 -14.96 -4.16 5.99
CA SER A 226 -14.62 -4.87 7.24
C SER A 226 -15.61 -4.59 8.37
N LEU A 227 -16.16 -3.37 8.47
CA LEU A 227 -17.17 -3.01 9.48
C LEU A 227 -18.55 -3.64 9.21
N THR A 228 -18.79 -4.12 7.98
CA THR A 228 -20.02 -4.84 7.61
C THR A 228 -19.94 -6.34 7.84
N THR A 229 -18.74 -6.92 7.87
CA THR A 229 -18.54 -8.38 7.80
C THR A 229 -17.91 -8.98 9.06
N VAL A 230 -17.25 -8.19 9.91
CA VAL A 230 -16.52 -8.68 11.08
C VAL A 230 -17.26 -8.31 12.37
N LYS A 231 -17.15 -9.13 13.42
CA LYS A 231 -17.44 -8.68 14.80
C LYS A 231 -16.64 -7.41 15.04
N ARG A 232 -17.28 -6.34 15.55
CA ARG A 232 -16.63 -5.05 15.81
C ARG A 232 -15.29 -5.27 16.51
N ASP A 233 -14.23 -4.77 15.90
CA ASP A 233 -12.92 -4.77 16.53
C ASP A 233 -12.87 -3.68 17.62
N PRO A 234 -11.93 -3.75 18.58
CA PRO A 234 -11.85 -2.78 19.67
C PRO A 234 -11.64 -1.33 19.21
N ASP A 235 -11.02 -1.12 18.03
CA ASP A 235 -10.80 0.21 17.46
C ASP A 235 -12.12 0.83 16.97
N ALA A 236 -12.95 0.04 16.27
CA ALA A 236 -14.28 0.43 15.83
C ALA A 236 -15.21 0.76 17.01
N ASP A 237 -15.16 -0.03 18.08
CA ASP A 237 -15.93 0.24 19.29
C ASP A 237 -15.51 1.54 19.97
N LEU A 238 -14.21 1.83 20.07
CA LEU A 238 -13.72 3.08 20.64
C LEU A 238 -14.06 4.29 19.77
N LYS A 239 -13.96 4.18 18.44
CA LYS A 239 -14.40 5.24 17.51
C LYS A 239 -15.88 5.57 17.71
N PHE A 240 -16.71 4.53 17.81
CA PHE A 240 -18.13 4.68 18.07
C PHE A 240 -18.39 5.41 19.38
N ILE A 241 -17.75 4.97 20.48
CA ILE A 241 -17.86 5.59 21.81
C ILE A 241 -17.43 7.07 21.77
N VAL A 242 -16.24 7.35 21.22
CA VAL A 242 -15.68 8.70 21.15
C VAL A 242 -16.60 9.63 20.38
N GLN A 243 -17.08 9.22 19.20
CA GLN A 243 -17.97 10.09 18.41
C GLN A 243 -19.30 10.32 19.11
N LYS A 244 -19.89 9.30 19.75
CA LYS A 244 -21.14 9.45 20.50
C LYS A 244 -20.99 10.43 21.66
N LEU A 245 -19.86 10.40 22.38
CA LEU A 245 -19.58 11.36 23.45
C LEU A 245 -19.39 12.78 22.93
N ILE A 246 -18.82 12.95 21.72
CA ILE A 246 -18.67 14.25 21.06
C ILE A 246 -20.05 14.80 20.65
N ASP A 247 -20.85 13.99 19.94
CA ASP A 247 -22.19 14.39 19.46
C ASP A 247 -23.12 14.77 20.63
N ASN A 248 -22.95 14.13 21.79
CA ASN A 248 -23.73 14.43 23.00
C ASN A 248 -23.08 15.47 23.90
N ASP A 249 -22.08 16.20 23.39
CA ASP A 249 -21.35 17.24 24.10
C ASP A 249 -20.65 16.78 25.40
N LYS A 250 -20.55 15.48 25.71
CA LYS A 250 -19.93 15.01 26.96
C LYS A 250 -18.40 15.14 26.94
N ILE A 251 -17.78 15.17 25.75
CA ILE A 251 -16.35 15.48 25.59
C ILE A 251 -16.12 16.52 24.49
N LYS A 252 -15.18 17.44 24.70
CA LYS A 252 -14.82 18.50 23.73
C LYS A 252 -13.33 18.79 23.77
N VAL A 253 -12.84 19.37 22.67
CA VAL A 253 -11.50 19.98 22.65
C VAL A 253 -11.58 21.35 23.34
N ASP A 254 -10.77 21.52 24.37
CA ASP A 254 -10.52 22.81 25.03
C ASP A 254 -9.20 23.37 24.49
N ASP A 255 -9.25 24.59 23.94
CA ASP A 255 -8.08 25.31 23.45
C ASP A 255 -7.81 26.49 24.39
N LYS A 256 -6.73 26.37 25.18
CA LYS A 256 -6.27 27.44 26.08
C LYS A 256 -4.81 27.67 25.87
N ASN A 257 -4.45 28.93 25.61
CA ASN A 257 -3.07 29.37 25.42
C ASN A 257 -2.31 28.60 24.32
N GLY A 258 -3.02 28.12 23.28
CA GLY A 258 -2.44 27.35 22.18
C GLY A 258 -2.20 25.87 22.49
N GLU A 259 -2.58 25.39 23.67
CA GLU A 259 -2.61 23.97 24.00
C GLU A 259 -4.03 23.41 23.84
N GLN A 260 -4.18 22.48 22.90
CA GLN A 260 -5.44 21.75 22.69
C GLN A 260 -5.48 20.49 23.54
N LYS A 261 -6.57 20.29 24.29
CA LYS A 261 -6.74 19.13 25.17
C LYS A 261 -8.16 18.57 25.04
N TRP A 262 -8.29 17.26 24.90
CA TRP A 262 -9.58 16.60 25.06
C TRP A 262 -9.99 16.63 26.52
N ARG A 263 -11.22 17.03 26.80
CA ARG A 263 -11.73 17.17 28.16
C ARG A 263 -13.19 16.73 28.26
N ILE A 264 -13.58 16.27 29.45
CA ILE A 264 -14.98 15.98 29.79
C ILE A 264 -15.69 17.31 30.07
N TYR A 265 -16.81 17.52 29.39
CA TYR A 265 -17.70 18.67 29.57
C TYR A 265 -18.91 18.25 30.38
N ASP A 266 -19.16 19.01 31.45
CA ASP A 266 -20.33 18.85 32.29
C ASP A 266 -21.36 19.91 31.90
N LYS A 267 -22.47 19.45 31.33
CA LYS A 267 -23.52 20.32 30.78
C LYS A 267 -24.28 21.07 31.88
N ASP A 268 -24.48 20.45 33.04
CA ASP A 268 -25.24 21.04 34.15
C ASP A 268 -24.49 22.21 34.79
N THR A 269 -23.16 22.11 34.85
CA THR A 269 -22.30 23.16 35.42
C THR A 269 -21.69 24.08 34.37
N GLY A 270 -21.78 23.75 33.08
CA GLY A 270 -21.15 24.46 31.98
C GLY A 270 -19.61 24.47 32.04
N LYS A 271 -19.01 23.54 32.81
CA LYS A 271 -17.56 23.53 33.11
C LYS A 271 -16.87 22.30 32.56
N MET A 272 -15.61 22.48 32.15
CA MET A 272 -14.71 21.38 31.78
C MET A 272 -14.10 20.79 33.05
N LYS A 273 -14.37 19.52 33.37
CA LYS A 273 -13.98 18.93 34.65
C LYS A 273 -12.63 18.20 34.62
N ASN A 274 -12.39 17.36 33.61
CA ASN A 274 -11.19 16.50 33.55
C ASN A 274 -10.49 16.56 32.19
N VAL A 275 -9.15 16.56 32.20
CA VAL A 275 -8.33 16.37 30.99
C VAL A 275 -8.24 14.88 30.70
N ILE A 276 -8.59 14.51 29.47
CA ILE A 276 -8.49 13.14 28.95
C ILE A 276 -7.10 12.94 28.37
N VAL A 277 -6.72 13.76 27.38
CA VAL A 277 -5.39 13.72 26.76
C VAL A 277 -5.03 15.06 26.12
N PRO A 278 -3.78 15.55 26.23
CA PRO A 278 -3.30 16.65 25.42
C PRO A 278 -3.15 16.22 23.95
N ILE A 279 -3.57 17.09 23.03
CA ILE A 279 -3.47 16.84 21.58
C ILE A 279 -2.07 17.26 21.13
N SER A 280 -1.33 16.31 20.54
CA SER A 280 -0.03 16.61 19.93
C SER A 280 -0.19 17.61 18.78
N PRO A 281 0.72 18.58 18.59
CA PRO A 281 0.73 19.45 17.41
C PRO A 281 0.73 18.68 16.07
N THR A 282 1.28 17.47 16.07
CA THR A 282 1.31 16.57 14.89
C THR A 282 -0.04 15.91 14.58
N ALA A 283 -1.02 16.03 15.47
CA ALA A 283 -2.36 15.44 15.34
C ALA A 283 -3.41 16.42 14.80
N LYS A 284 -3.00 17.64 14.39
CA LYS A 284 -3.89 18.66 13.85
C LYS A 284 -4.63 18.15 12.60
N GLY A 285 -5.96 18.21 12.62
CA GLY A 285 -6.86 17.66 11.61
C GLY A 285 -7.13 16.15 11.72
N LYS A 286 -6.63 15.49 12.77
CA LYS A 286 -6.82 14.06 13.09
C LYS A 286 -6.99 13.83 14.60
N GLU A 287 -7.60 14.80 15.27
CA GLU A 287 -7.68 14.86 16.73
C GLU A 287 -8.50 13.69 17.31
N LYS A 288 -9.53 13.24 16.57
CA LYS A 288 -10.39 12.12 16.95
C LYS A 288 -9.65 10.79 16.83
N GLU A 289 -8.93 10.57 15.74
CA GLU A 289 -8.08 9.39 15.53
C GLU A 289 -6.95 9.31 16.56
N PHE A 290 -6.37 10.46 16.92
CA PHE A 290 -5.37 10.54 17.96
C PHE A 290 -5.92 10.12 19.33
N LEU A 291 -7.13 10.60 19.68
CA LEU A 291 -7.79 10.20 20.93
C LEU A 291 -8.05 8.69 20.97
N VAL A 292 -8.57 8.10 19.88
CA VAL A 292 -8.79 6.65 19.81
C VAL A 292 -7.47 5.88 19.96
N SER A 293 -6.42 6.31 19.27
CA SER A 293 -5.09 5.69 19.36
C SER A 293 -4.51 5.74 20.76
N TYR A 294 -4.80 6.80 21.52
CA TYR A 294 -4.43 6.92 22.92
C TYR A 294 -5.25 5.96 23.81
N LEU A 295 -6.57 5.93 23.64
CA LEU A 295 -7.48 5.06 24.41
C LEU A 295 -7.21 3.57 24.19
N MET A 296 -6.77 3.18 22.99
CA MET A 296 -6.32 1.81 22.71
C MET A 296 -5.12 1.38 23.58
N LYS A 297 -4.33 2.34 24.08
CA LYS A 297 -3.17 2.08 24.96
C LYS A 297 -3.52 2.19 26.44
N ASP A 298 -4.64 2.83 26.79
CA ASP A 298 -5.11 3.06 28.15
C ASP A 298 -6.49 2.46 28.37
N SER A 299 -6.50 1.17 28.73
CA SER A 299 -7.74 0.38 28.89
C SER A 299 -8.61 0.87 30.05
N THR A 300 -8.03 1.51 31.07
CA THR A 300 -8.77 2.02 32.23
C THR A 300 -9.55 3.28 31.87
N LEU A 301 -8.92 4.19 31.12
CA LEU A 301 -9.58 5.39 30.61
C LEU A 301 -10.65 5.03 29.58
N ALA A 302 -10.36 4.08 28.68
CA ALA A 302 -11.33 3.55 27.73
C ALA A 302 -12.59 2.98 28.42
N ALA A 303 -12.41 2.18 29.49
CA ALA A 303 -13.52 1.65 30.26
C ALA A 303 -14.35 2.75 30.94
N SER A 304 -13.69 3.79 31.45
CA SER A 304 -14.37 4.94 32.09
C SER A 304 -15.25 5.71 31.10
N LEU A 305 -14.77 5.91 29.86
CA LEU A 305 -15.55 6.58 28.80
C LEU A 305 -16.71 5.72 28.29
N LYS A 306 -16.58 4.39 28.33
CA LYS A 306 -17.67 3.48 28.00
C LYS A 306 -18.84 3.63 28.97
N VAL A 307 -18.58 3.70 30.28
CA VAL A 307 -19.61 3.94 31.31
C VAL A 307 -20.33 5.27 31.09
N LEU A 308 -19.59 6.34 30.75
CA LEU A 308 -20.17 7.63 30.37
C LEU A 308 -21.09 7.57 29.13
N THR A 309 -20.87 6.59 28.25
CA THR A 309 -21.68 6.39 27.05
C THR A 309 -22.96 5.60 27.35
N GLU A 310 -22.92 4.72 28.35
CA GLU A 310 -24.06 3.97 28.86
C GLU A 310 -25.04 4.90 29.60
N SER A 311 -24.54 5.88 30.36
CA SER A 311 -25.41 6.88 31.00
C SER A 311 -26.18 7.76 30.01
N ILE A 312 -25.65 7.99 28.79
CA ILE A 312 -26.38 8.67 27.72
C ILE A 312 -27.58 7.83 27.25
N ALA A 313 -27.46 6.50 27.22
CA ALA A 313 -28.54 5.64 26.76
C ALA A 313 -29.73 5.63 27.73
N GLU A 314 -29.47 5.82 29.03
CA GLU A 314 -30.50 5.90 30.08
C GLU A 314 -31.24 7.24 30.10
N GLU A 315 -30.61 8.35 29.65
CA GLU A 315 -31.25 9.68 29.55
C GLU A 315 -32.30 9.78 28.41
N VAL A 316 -32.36 8.80 27.49
CA VAL A 316 -33.19 8.83 26.26
C VAL A 316 -34.45 7.95 26.36
N VAL A 317 -34.67 7.26 27.49
CA VAL A 317 -35.83 6.36 27.72
C VAL A 317 -37.00 7.07 28.41
#